data_AF-A0A0A0L433-F1
#
_entry.id   AF-A0A0A0L433-F1
#
_cell.length_a   1.000
_cell.length_b   1.000
_cell.length_c   1.000
_cell.angle_alpha   90.00
_cell.angle_beta   90.00
_cell.angle_gamma   90.00
#
_symmetry.space_group_name_H-M   'P 1'
#
loop_
_entity.id
_entity.type
_entity.pdbx_description
1 polymer ?
#
loop_
_entity_poly.entity_id
_entity_poly.type
_entity_poly.pdbx_seq_one_letter_code
_entity_poly.pdbx_strand_id
1 'polypeptide(L)'
;MNATLVLPELDANSFWHEKSGFHGIYDVENFIRTLRYDVRIVESIPDIRKNGKTKKIKPFQLRPPRDAPISWYTSAALEKMREHGAIYLTPFSHRLAEEIDNPEYQRLRCRVNYHALRFKPHILRISQSIVDKLRNQGHFMSIHLRFEMDMLAFAGCFDIFTPEEQKILKKYREENFAKKRLVYSERRAIGKCPLTPEEVGLILRSMGFDNSTRIYLAAGDLFGGERFMKPFRALFPRLENHSSVESSEELVENVRGVTGSAVDYMVCLLSDIFMPTYDGPSNFANNLLGHRLYYGFRTTIRPDRKALAPIFIDRENGRTTGFEEAIRRVMLGTHFGGPHDRISPESFYTNSWPECFCQMSPKNPADKCPPDNVLEILNGQLVESQTENDLDVSTQSNSTTSVRR
;
A
#
# COMPACT_ATOMS: atom_id res chain seq x y z
N MET A 1 22.99 -16.56 -2.50
CA MET A 1 23.97 -15.51 -2.87
C MET A 1 25.03 -15.28 -1.80
N ASN A 2 24.75 -15.53 -0.50
CA ASN A 2 25.63 -15.18 0.61
C ASN A 2 26.03 -13.69 0.58
N ALA A 3 25.01 -12.84 0.43
CA ALA A 3 25.16 -11.39 0.29
C ALA A 3 24.70 -10.68 1.56
N THR A 4 25.24 -9.48 1.78
CA THR A 4 24.73 -8.55 2.79
C THR A 4 23.77 -7.58 2.09
N LEU A 5 22.59 -7.37 2.67
CA LEU A 5 21.64 -6.36 2.20
C LEU A 5 22.07 -4.99 2.72
N VAL A 6 22.25 -4.03 1.83
CA VAL A 6 22.32 -2.62 2.21
C VAL A 6 20.90 -2.09 2.25
N LEU A 7 20.56 -1.25 3.24
CA LEU A 7 19.22 -0.67 3.33
C LEU A 7 18.81 -0.04 1.99
N PRO A 8 17.57 -0.28 1.55
CA PRO A 8 17.12 0.16 0.23
C PRO A 8 16.99 1.69 0.19
N GLU A 9 17.26 2.25 -0.97
CA GLU A 9 16.93 3.64 -1.27
C GLU A 9 15.51 3.69 -1.86
N LEU A 10 14.67 4.57 -1.31
CA LEU A 10 13.37 4.85 -1.90
C LEU A 10 13.56 5.83 -3.06
N ASP A 11 12.98 5.53 -4.21
CA ASP A 11 13.05 6.40 -5.38
C ASP A 11 12.23 7.68 -5.11
N ALA A 12 12.92 8.76 -4.79
CA ALA A 12 12.32 10.08 -4.56
C ALA A 12 11.98 10.82 -5.88
N ASN A 13 12.36 10.26 -7.04
CA ASN A 13 12.23 10.96 -8.30
C ASN A 13 10.89 10.65 -8.99
N SER A 14 9.85 11.43 -8.65
CA SER A 14 8.90 12.06 -9.62
C SER A 14 7.64 12.63 -8.97
N PHE A 15 7.19 12.11 -7.83
CA PHE A 15 5.93 12.54 -7.18
C PHE A 15 6.08 13.02 -5.74
N TRP A 16 7.09 12.50 -5.04
CA TRP A 16 7.27 12.74 -3.60
C TRP A 16 8.58 13.49 -3.39
N HIS A 17 8.51 14.80 -3.19
CA HIS A 17 9.69 15.66 -2.99
C HIS A 17 10.38 15.46 -1.61
N GLU A 18 10.36 14.25 -1.06
CA GLU A 18 10.78 13.96 0.31
C GLU A 18 12.16 13.27 0.35
N LYS A 19 13.08 13.83 1.13
CA LYS A 19 14.49 13.38 1.22
C LYS A 19 14.75 12.36 2.34
N SER A 20 13.72 11.98 3.09
CA SER A 20 13.86 11.21 4.32
C SER A 20 14.22 9.73 4.07
N GLY A 21 13.91 9.20 2.88
CA GLY A 21 14.32 7.86 2.43
C GLY A 21 13.73 6.74 3.29
N PHE A 22 14.34 5.54 3.26
CA PHE A 22 13.86 4.39 4.04
C PHE A 22 13.87 4.68 5.56
N HIS A 23 14.93 5.33 6.05
CA HIS A 23 15.03 5.80 7.43
C HIS A 23 13.99 6.84 7.81
N GLY A 24 13.36 7.52 6.86
CA GLY A 24 12.32 8.50 7.12
C GLY A 24 11.04 7.85 7.62
N ILE A 25 10.73 6.68 7.08
CA ILE A 25 9.39 6.09 7.10
C ILE A 25 9.35 4.85 7.97
N TYR A 26 10.37 4.00 7.87
CA TYR A 26 10.38 2.70 8.54
C TYR A 26 11.24 2.72 9.80
N ASP A 27 10.86 1.88 10.76
CA ASP A 27 11.66 1.53 11.91
C ASP A 27 12.79 0.58 11.47
N VAL A 28 13.95 1.18 11.20
CA VAL A 28 15.14 0.47 10.72
C VAL A 28 15.71 -0.48 11.76
N GLU A 29 15.66 -0.12 13.03
CA GLU A 29 16.14 -0.98 14.11
C GLU A 29 15.29 -2.24 14.18
N ASN A 30 13.96 -2.11 14.15
CA ASN A 30 13.06 -3.25 14.08
C ASN A 30 13.30 -4.08 12.82
N PHE A 31 13.51 -3.46 11.66
CA PHE A 31 13.77 -4.16 10.41
C PHE A 31 15.02 -5.04 10.48
N ILE A 32 16.14 -4.48 10.97
CA ILE A 32 17.41 -5.22 11.15
C ILE A 32 17.25 -6.31 12.21
N ARG A 33 16.65 -5.98 13.36
CA ARG A 33 16.47 -6.91 14.48
C ARG A 33 15.59 -8.10 14.10
N THR A 34 14.52 -7.88 13.34
CA THR A 34 13.57 -8.92 12.92
C THR A 34 14.18 -9.90 11.93
N LEU A 35 15.09 -9.43 11.08
CA LEU A 35 15.70 -10.22 10.00
C LEU A 35 17.12 -10.73 10.31
N ARG A 36 17.62 -10.49 11.53
CA ARG A 36 19.02 -10.75 11.93
C ARG A 36 19.52 -12.18 11.70
N TYR A 37 18.62 -13.17 11.71
CA TYR A 37 18.94 -14.59 11.48
C TYR A 37 18.73 -15.03 10.03
N ASP A 38 18.05 -14.22 9.21
CA ASP A 38 17.74 -14.55 7.82
C ASP A 38 18.71 -13.87 6.85
N VAL A 39 18.99 -12.58 7.07
CA VAL A 39 19.80 -11.75 6.18
C VAL A 39 20.63 -10.78 7.01
N ARG A 40 21.94 -10.70 6.71
CA ARG A 40 22.79 -9.65 7.29
C ARG A 40 22.47 -8.32 6.61
N ILE A 41 22.08 -7.33 7.40
CA ILE A 41 21.70 -6.00 6.92
C ILE A 41 22.70 -4.95 7.44
N VAL A 42 23.05 -4.00 6.58
CA VAL A 42 23.88 -2.83 6.92
C VAL A 42 23.22 -1.56 6.38
N GLU A 43 23.42 -0.43 7.03
CA GLU A 43 22.81 0.84 6.61
C GLU A 43 23.45 1.43 5.35
N SER A 44 24.75 1.21 5.17
CA SER A 44 25.50 1.73 4.03
C SER A 44 26.58 0.75 3.56
N ILE A 45 27.02 0.93 2.32
CA ILE A 45 28.13 0.17 1.76
C ILE A 45 29.40 0.49 2.55
N PRO A 46 30.12 -0.53 3.07
CA PRO A 46 31.30 -0.29 3.90
C PRO A 46 32.46 0.28 3.07
N ASP A 47 33.21 1.20 3.69
CA ASP A 47 34.45 1.73 3.16
C ASP A 47 35.58 0.69 3.28
N ILE A 48 36.24 0.36 2.15
CA ILE A 48 37.39 -0.55 2.17
C ILE A 48 38.65 0.28 2.40
N ARG A 49 39.38 0.01 3.50
CA ARG A 49 40.72 0.56 3.72
C ARG A 49 41.78 -0.37 3.11
N LYS A 50 42.54 0.12 2.13
CA LYS A 50 43.73 -0.57 1.59
C LYS A 50 44.91 0.41 1.59
N ASN A 51 46.03 0.00 2.22
CA ASN A 51 47.28 0.77 2.27
C ASN A 51 47.08 2.23 2.74
N GLY A 52 46.29 2.45 3.79
CA GLY A 52 46.01 3.79 4.33
C GLY A 52 45.08 4.66 3.49
N LYS A 53 44.59 4.18 2.32
CA LYS A 53 43.62 4.87 1.48
C LYS A 53 42.24 4.23 1.61
N THR A 54 41.23 5.08 1.79
CA THR A 54 39.82 4.68 1.77
C THR A 54 39.35 4.54 0.33
N LYS A 55 38.86 3.36 -0.05
CA LYS A 55 38.25 3.10 -1.36
C LYS A 55 36.75 2.85 -1.17
N LYS A 56 35.94 3.74 -1.74
CA LYS A 56 34.49 3.56 -1.83
C LYS A 56 34.17 2.49 -2.87
N ILE A 57 33.33 1.51 -2.51
CA ILE A 57 32.82 0.53 -3.48
C ILE A 57 31.72 1.24 -4.27
N LYS A 58 31.86 1.27 -5.60
CA LYS A 58 30.80 1.75 -6.49
C LYS A 58 29.94 0.55 -6.90
N PRO A 59 28.65 0.49 -6.53
CA PRO A 59 27.82 -0.64 -6.88
C PRO A 59 27.56 -0.67 -8.39
N PHE A 60 27.60 -1.87 -8.97
CA PHE A 60 27.26 -2.07 -10.38
C PHE A 60 25.75 -2.13 -10.56
N GLN A 61 25.20 -1.21 -11.35
CA GLN A 61 23.76 -1.12 -11.56
C GLN A 61 23.26 -2.22 -12.48
N LEU A 62 22.24 -2.94 -12.04
CA LEU A 62 21.54 -3.95 -12.83
C LEU A 62 20.05 -3.62 -12.90
N ARG A 63 19.45 -3.96 -14.03
CA ARG A 63 18.00 -3.90 -14.25
C ARG A 63 17.45 -5.32 -14.25
N PRO A 64 16.86 -5.81 -13.14
CA PRO A 64 16.28 -7.14 -13.13
C PRO A 64 15.13 -7.27 -14.14
N PRO A 65 14.95 -8.44 -14.77
CA PRO A 65 13.75 -8.76 -15.53
C PRO A 65 12.50 -8.60 -14.66
N ARG A 66 11.34 -8.34 -15.27
CA ARG A 66 10.07 -8.40 -14.54
C ARG A 66 9.82 -9.85 -14.13
N ASP A 67 9.35 -10.06 -12.90
CA ASP A 67 9.02 -11.38 -12.35
C ASP A 67 10.22 -12.36 -12.46
N ALA A 68 11.44 -11.87 -12.22
CA ALA A 68 12.65 -12.64 -12.45
C ALA A 68 12.69 -13.90 -11.56
N PRO A 69 13.04 -15.07 -12.14
CA PRO A 69 13.15 -16.29 -11.36
C PRO A 69 14.35 -16.23 -10.41
N ILE A 70 14.32 -17.06 -9.36
CA ILE A 70 15.43 -17.20 -8.39
C ILE A 70 16.76 -17.48 -9.10
N SER A 71 16.72 -18.29 -10.17
CA SER A 71 17.90 -18.65 -10.96
C SER A 71 18.63 -17.43 -11.52
N TRP A 72 17.93 -16.35 -11.88
CA TRP A 72 18.54 -15.10 -12.36
C TRP A 72 19.38 -14.43 -11.28
N TYR A 73 18.90 -14.43 -10.03
CA TYR A 73 19.62 -13.89 -8.89
C TYR A 73 20.85 -14.72 -8.53
N THR A 74 20.74 -16.06 -8.61
CA THR A 74 21.84 -16.97 -8.29
C THR A 74 22.84 -17.15 -9.43
N SER A 75 22.57 -16.63 -10.63
CA SER A 75 23.46 -16.64 -11.79
C SER A 75 23.91 -15.22 -12.15
N ALA A 76 23.20 -14.54 -13.05
CA ALA A 76 23.59 -13.25 -13.64
C ALA A 76 23.87 -12.16 -12.59
N ALA A 77 23.00 -12.02 -11.58
CA ALA A 77 23.22 -11.02 -10.54
C ALA A 77 24.40 -11.39 -9.62
N LEU A 78 24.52 -12.66 -9.26
CA LEU A 78 25.62 -13.16 -8.42
C LEU A 78 26.98 -13.03 -9.12
N GLU A 79 27.06 -13.31 -10.42
CA GLU A 79 28.26 -13.11 -11.24
C GLU A 79 28.74 -11.66 -11.16
N LYS A 80 27.84 -10.71 -11.43
CA LYS A 80 28.17 -9.27 -11.39
C LYS A 80 28.53 -8.79 -9.99
N MET A 81 27.90 -9.36 -8.96
CA MET A 81 28.26 -9.07 -7.56
C MET A 81 29.67 -9.57 -7.21
N ARG A 82 30.07 -10.75 -7.70
CA ARG A 82 31.44 -11.27 -7.50
C ARG A 82 32.48 -10.43 -8.21
N GLU A 83 32.17 -9.92 -9.41
CA GLU A 83 33.07 -9.04 -10.18
C GLU A 83 33.25 -7.66 -9.52
N HIS A 84 32.16 -7.04 -9.05
CA HIS A 84 32.17 -5.64 -8.61
C HIS A 84 32.16 -5.46 -7.09
N GLY A 85 31.94 -6.52 -6.33
CA GLY A 85 31.79 -6.51 -4.86
C GLY A 85 30.42 -6.06 -4.37
N ALA A 86 29.75 -5.15 -5.10
CA ALA A 86 28.38 -4.71 -4.81
C ALA A 86 27.58 -4.48 -6.10
N ILE A 87 26.28 -4.75 -6.04
CA ILE A 87 25.33 -4.48 -7.13
C ILE A 87 24.19 -3.59 -6.62
N TYR A 88 23.64 -2.76 -7.50
CA TYR A 88 22.45 -1.96 -7.22
C TYR A 88 21.33 -2.37 -8.19
N LEU A 89 20.27 -2.97 -7.66
CA LEU A 89 19.17 -3.46 -8.47
C LEU A 89 18.10 -2.37 -8.59
N THR A 90 17.99 -1.74 -9.76
CA THR A 90 17.01 -0.66 -9.96
C THR A 90 16.49 -0.61 -11.40
N PRO A 91 15.18 -0.34 -11.62
CA PRO A 91 14.13 -0.23 -10.60
C PRO A 91 13.69 -1.59 -10.05
N PHE A 92 13.38 -1.64 -8.74
CA PHE A 92 13.03 -2.88 -8.02
C PHE A 92 11.54 -3.00 -7.66
N SER A 93 10.66 -2.81 -8.65
CA SER A 93 9.22 -3.06 -8.52
C SER A 93 8.84 -4.30 -9.34
N HIS A 94 8.20 -5.29 -8.71
CA HIS A 94 7.78 -6.56 -9.35
C HIS A 94 8.95 -7.29 -10.05
N ARG A 95 10.05 -7.50 -9.33
CA ARG A 95 11.31 -8.08 -9.85
C ARG A 95 11.62 -9.49 -9.37
N LEU A 96 10.82 -10.05 -8.47
CA LEU A 96 10.91 -11.44 -8.06
C LEU A 96 9.66 -12.16 -8.58
N ALA A 97 9.83 -13.37 -9.11
CA ALA A 97 8.71 -14.21 -9.51
C ALA A 97 7.68 -14.34 -8.38
N GLU A 98 6.40 -14.28 -8.73
CA GLU A 98 5.31 -14.34 -7.75
C GLU A 98 5.20 -15.72 -7.10
N GLU A 99 5.32 -16.77 -7.92
CA GLU A 99 5.28 -18.15 -7.49
C GLU A 99 6.68 -18.71 -7.30
N ILE A 100 6.96 -19.13 -6.06
CA ILE A 100 8.24 -19.66 -5.61
C ILE A 100 7.99 -20.95 -4.84
N ASP A 101 8.56 -22.05 -5.32
CA ASP A 101 8.41 -23.38 -4.71
C ASP A 101 9.20 -23.54 -3.39
N ASN A 102 10.04 -22.57 -3.04
CA ASN A 102 10.84 -22.63 -1.81
C ASN A 102 10.04 -22.06 -0.61
N PRO A 103 9.64 -22.89 0.37
CA PRO A 103 8.81 -22.46 1.49
C PRO A 103 9.51 -21.47 2.41
N GLU A 104 10.84 -21.55 2.56
CA GLU A 104 11.60 -20.61 3.39
C GLU A 104 11.64 -19.21 2.76
N TYR A 105 11.67 -19.13 1.43
CA TYR A 105 11.57 -17.83 0.75
C TYR A 105 10.19 -17.21 0.91
N GLN A 106 9.13 -18.02 0.85
CA GLN A 106 7.77 -17.53 1.11
C GLN A 106 7.61 -17.06 2.55
N ARG A 107 8.08 -17.84 3.54
CA ARG A 107 8.09 -17.46 4.97
C ARG A 107 8.86 -16.15 5.20
N LEU A 108 10.00 -15.98 4.55
CA LEU A 108 10.77 -14.73 4.64
C LEU A 108 10.01 -13.56 4.02
N ARG A 109 9.32 -13.73 2.88
CA ARG A 109 8.45 -12.68 2.28
C ARG A 109 7.34 -12.27 3.25
N CYS A 110 6.68 -13.24 3.89
CA CYS A 110 5.66 -12.97 4.92
C CYS A 110 6.25 -12.16 6.08
N ARG A 111 7.40 -12.60 6.62
CA ARG A 111 8.07 -11.94 7.75
C ARG A 111 8.47 -10.51 7.41
N VAL A 112 9.04 -10.30 6.22
CA VAL A 112 9.43 -8.97 5.75
C VAL A 112 8.20 -8.06 5.64
N ASN A 113 7.16 -8.53 4.94
CA ASN A 113 5.98 -7.72 4.64
C ASN A 113 5.15 -7.33 5.86
N TYR A 114 5.00 -8.23 6.83
CA TYR A 114 4.03 -8.04 7.93
C TYR A 114 4.66 -7.83 9.30
N HIS A 115 5.96 -8.13 9.48
CA HIS A 115 6.64 -7.97 10.77
C HIS A 115 7.87 -7.06 10.72
N ALA A 116 8.71 -7.17 9.69
CA ALA A 116 9.95 -6.39 9.62
C ALA A 116 9.71 -4.95 9.16
N LEU A 117 8.89 -4.75 8.12
CA LEU A 117 8.52 -3.44 7.60
C LEU A 117 7.45 -2.79 8.49
N ARG A 118 7.89 -2.16 9.58
CA ARG A 118 7.04 -1.33 10.45
C ARG A 118 7.31 0.14 10.20
N PHE A 119 6.25 0.93 10.14
CA PHE A 119 6.40 2.38 10.13
C PHE A 119 6.96 2.88 11.45
N LYS A 120 7.58 4.07 11.42
CA LYS A 120 8.09 4.71 12.63
C LYS A 120 6.99 4.93 13.68
N PRO A 121 7.35 4.94 14.98
CA PRO A 121 6.41 5.16 16.08
C PRO A 121 5.54 6.41 15.94
N HIS A 122 6.09 7.52 15.43
CA HIS A 122 5.30 8.76 15.25
C HIS A 122 4.19 8.60 14.19
N ILE A 123 4.45 7.90 13.08
CA ILE A 123 3.46 7.61 12.04
C ILE A 123 2.34 6.75 12.62
N LEU A 124 2.70 5.70 13.36
CA LEU A 124 1.74 4.81 14.02
C LEU A 124 0.87 5.57 15.02
N ARG A 125 1.46 6.46 15.84
CA ARG A 125 0.74 7.29 16.82
C ARG A 125 -0.28 8.21 16.17
N ILE A 126 0.12 8.91 15.10
CA ILE A 126 -0.78 9.81 14.35
C ILE A 126 -1.92 9.01 13.73
N SER A 127 -1.59 7.87 13.09
CA SER A 127 -2.59 6.99 12.47
C SER A 127 -3.59 6.47 13.50
N GLN A 128 -3.12 6.07 14.68
CA GLN A 128 -3.97 5.57 15.76
C GLN A 128 -4.89 6.67 16.30
N SER A 129 -4.38 7.89 16.50
CA SER A 129 -5.19 9.04 16.92
C SER A 129 -6.35 9.31 15.95
N ILE A 130 -6.08 9.28 14.64
CA ILE A 130 -7.11 9.44 13.60
C ILE A 130 -8.15 8.32 13.70
N VAL A 131 -7.70 7.06 13.81
CA VAL A 131 -8.60 5.90 13.92
C VAL A 131 -9.46 5.99 15.18
N ASP A 132 -8.89 6.36 16.32
CA ASP A 132 -9.61 6.47 17.58
C ASP A 132 -10.66 7.58 17.53
N LYS A 133 -10.31 8.75 16.96
CA LYS A 133 -11.27 9.84 16.72
C LYS A 133 -12.43 9.40 15.84
N LEU A 134 -12.15 8.75 14.72
CA LEU A 134 -13.17 8.26 13.79
C LEU A 134 -14.07 7.22 14.47
N ARG A 135 -13.48 6.23 15.16
CA ARG A 135 -14.23 5.17 15.88
C ARG A 135 -15.07 5.69 17.04
N ASN A 136 -14.59 6.71 17.76
CA ASN A 136 -15.36 7.35 18.82
C ASN A 136 -16.64 8.01 18.29
N GLN A 137 -16.66 8.38 17.01
CA GLN A 137 -17.86 8.88 16.35
C GLN A 137 -18.73 7.76 15.78
N GLY A 138 -18.22 6.53 15.67
CA GLY A 138 -18.90 5.32 15.20
C GLY A 138 -18.09 4.58 14.14
N HIS A 139 -18.67 3.53 13.56
CA HIS A 139 -18.03 2.79 12.47
C HIS A 139 -17.70 3.70 11.28
N PHE A 140 -16.59 3.40 10.62
CA PHE A 140 -16.14 4.13 9.44
C PHE A 140 -15.51 3.19 8.41
N MET A 141 -15.68 3.55 7.14
CA MET A 141 -14.99 2.89 6.03
C MET A 141 -13.88 3.79 5.51
N SER A 142 -12.90 3.19 4.85
CA SER A 142 -11.89 3.94 4.11
C SER A 142 -11.91 3.61 2.62
N ILE A 143 -11.62 4.62 1.80
CA ILE A 143 -11.54 4.50 0.35
C ILE A 143 -10.16 4.95 -0.09
N HIS A 144 -9.46 4.11 -0.86
CA HIS A 144 -8.27 4.54 -1.57
C HIS A 144 -8.67 4.93 -3.00
N LEU A 145 -8.78 6.23 -3.24
CA LEU A 145 -9.31 6.81 -4.47
C LEU A 145 -8.16 7.20 -5.40
N ARG A 146 -7.85 6.34 -6.38
CA ARG A 146 -6.77 6.56 -7.34
C ARG A 146 -7.27 7.29 -8.60
N PHE A 147 -7.32 8.62 -8.53
CA PHE A 147 -7.81 9.50 -9.60
C PHE A 147 -6.86 10.69 -9.90
N GLU A 148 -5.57 10.49 -9.67
CA GLU A 148 -4.51 11.48 -9.87
C GLU A 148 -4.03 11.48 -11.33
N MET A 149 -3.35 12.57 -11.72
CA MET A 149 -2.94 12.86 -13.09
C MET A 149 -2.17 11.71 -13.75
N ASP A 150 -1.25 11.08 -13.03
CA ASP A 150 -0.40 10.02 -13.56
C ASP A 150 -1.15 8.73 -13.85
N MET A 151 -2.09 8.37 -12.96
CA MET A 151 -2.95 7.22 -13.15
C MET A 151 -3.86 7.41 -14.35
N LEU A 152 -4.45 8.59 -14.48
CA LEU A 152 -5.32 8.95 -15.60
C LEU A 152 -4.53 8.97 -16.92
N ALA A 153 -3.35 9.59 -16.94
CA ALA A 153 -2.43 9.61 -18.07
C ALA A 153 -1.95 8.19 -18.47
N PHE A 154 -1.70 7.32 -17.49
CA PHE A 154 -1.36 5.92 -17.73
C PHE A 154 -2.54 5.16 -18.36
N ALA A 155 -3.74 5.33 -17.81
CA ALA A 155 -4.95 4.65 -18.27
C ALA A 155 -5.41 5.11 -19.66
N GLY A 156 -5.21 6.39 -19.99
CA GLY A 156 -5.60 6.99 -21.28
C GLY A 156 -7.11 7.20 -21.43
N CYS A 157 -7.82 7.40 -20.33
CA CYS A 157 -9.27 7.58 -20.32
C CYS A 157 -9.62 9.07 -20.26
N PHE A 158 -9.38 9.78 -21.36
CA PHE A 158 -9.37 11.25 -21.38
C PHE A 158 -10.72 11.89 -21.70
N ASP A 159 -11.65 11.15 -22.30
CA ASP A 159 -12.87 11.71 -22.89
C ASP A 159 -13.84 12.32 -21.86
N ILE A 160 -13.68 11.99 -20.56
CA ILE A 160 -14.45 12.57 -19.44
C ILE A 160 -13.93 13.95 -18.98
N PHE A 161 -12.82 14.41 -19.54
CA PHE A 161 -12.15 15.67 -19.20
C PHE A 161 -12.37 16.75 -20.26
N THR A 162 -12.25 18.02 -19.87
CA THR A 162 -12.37 19.15 -20.82
C THR A 162 -11.22 19.15 -21.84
N PRO A 163 -11.35 19.80 -23.01
CA PRO A 163 -10.27 19.86 -24.00
C PRO A 163 -8.91 20.33 -23.44
N GLU A 164 -8.93 21.28 -22.49
CA GLU A 164 -7.75 21.81 -21.82
C GLU A 164 -7.12 20.76 -20.90
N GLU A 165 -7.92 20.11 -20.07
CA GLU A 165 -7.49 19.03 -19.18
C GLU A 165 -6.95 17.82 -19.97
N GLN A 166 -7.58 17.47 -21.08
CA GLN A 166 -7.12 16.42 -21.98
C GLN A 166 -5.73 16.74 -22.55
N LYS A 167 -5.45 18.01 -22.89
CA LYS A 167 -4.14 18.43 -23.38
C LYS A 167 -3.06 18.23 -22.32
N ILE A 168 -3.37 18.52 -21.06
CA ILE A 168 -2.46 18.30 -19.92
C ILE A 168 -2.15 16.81 -19.77
N LEU A 169 -3.19 15.96 -19.73
CA LEU A 169 -3.03 14.51 -19.57
C LEU A 169 -2.26 13.86 -20.74
N LYS A 170 -2.53 14.31 -21.98
CA LYS A 170 -1.81 13.84 -23.18
C LYS A 170 -0.33 14.22 -23.11
N LYS A 171 -0.02 15.47 -22.76
CA LYS A 171 1.36 15.93 -22.60
C LYS A 171 2.10 15.13 -21.52
N TYR A 172 1.50 15.00 -20.34
CA TYR A 172 2.09 14.22 -19.24
C TYR A 172 2.37 12.77 -19.67
N ARG A 173 1.44 12.17 -20.42
CA ARG A 173 1.63 10.82 -20.93
C ARG A 173 2.82 10.70 -21.88
N GLU A 174 2.95 11.62 -22.83
CA GLU A 174 4.02 11.61 -23.82
C GLU A 174 5.41 11.72 -23.19
N GLU A 175 5.51 12.47 -22.09
CA GLU A 175 6.75 12.69 -21.35
C GLU A 175 7.12 11.49 -20.45
N ASN A 176 6.14 10.77 -19.89
CA ASN A 176 6.39 9.79 -18.81
C ASN A 176 6.13 8.32 -19.20
N PHE A 177 5.38 8.05 -20.27
CA PHE A 177 4.98 6.69 -20.63
C PHE A 177 5.30 6.32 -22.08
N ALA A 178 5.51 5.03 -22.32
CA ALA A 178 5.70 4.52 -23.68
C ALA A 178 4.50 4.82 -24.59
N LYS A 179 4.79 5.17 -25.84
CA LYS A 179 3.78 5.40 -26.88
C LYS A 179 2.89 4.15 -27.02
N LYS A 180 1.59 4.35 -26.90
CA LYS A 180 0.57 3.29 -27.00
C LYS A 180 -0.74 3.89 -27.48
N ARG A 181 -1.43 3.20 -28.40
CA ARG A 181 -2.79 3.56 -28.80
C ARG A 181 -3.74 3.26 -27.64
N LEU A 182 -4.38 4.29 -27.10
CA LEU A 182 -5.39 4.18 -26.04
C LEU A 182 -6.66 4.88 -26.53
N VAL A 183 -7.74 4.11 -26.65
CA VAL A 183 -9.07 4.60 -27.03
C VAL A 183 -9.96 4.46 -25.81
N TYR A 184 -10.62 5.55 -25.39
CA TYR A 184 -11.42 5.60 -24.17
C TYR A 184 -12.47 4.50 -24.12
N SER A 185 -13.31 4.37 -25.16
CA SER A 185 -14.38 3.38 -25.21
C SER A 185 -13.87 1.94 -25.07
N GLU A 186 -12.81 1.58 -25.80
CA GLU A 186 -12.16 0.27 -25.71
C GLU A 186 -11.61 0.01 -24.30
N ARG A 187 -10.99 1.03 -23.68
CA ARG A 187 -10.37 0.94 -22.34
C ARG A 187 -11.40 0.81 -21.24
N ARG A 188 -12.49 1.58 -21.34
CA ARG A 188 -13.63 1.59 -20.44
C ARG A 188 -14.34 0.25 -20.44
N ALA A 189 -14.66 -0.28 -21.63
CA ALA A 189 -15.36 -1.56 -21.81
C ALA A 189 -14.62 -2.76 -21.18
N ILE A 190 -13.29 -2.69 -21.05
CA ILE A 190 -12.48 -3.74 -20.41
C ILE A 190 -12.01 -3.35 -18.99
N GLY A 191 -12.70 -2.41 -18.35
CA GLY A 191 -12.51 -2.05 -16.95
C GLY A 191 -11.15 -1.44 -16.63
N LYS A 192 -10.44 -0.83 -17.59
CA LYS A 192 -9.12 -0.24 -17.33
C LYS A 192 -9.13 1.25 -17.00
N CYS A 193 -10.25 1.94 -17.21
CA CYS A 193 -10.43 3.30 -16.72
C CYS A 193 -10.64 3.30 -15.20
N PRO A 194 -9.97 4.20 -14.45
CA PRO A 194 -10.31 4.44 -13.05
C PRO A 194 -11.79 4.79 -12.90
N LEU A 195 -12.38 4.38 -11.78
CA LEU A 195 -13.73 4.82 -11.43
C LEU A 195 -13.70 6.31 -11.08
N THR A 196 -14.70 7.06 -11.54
CA THR A 196 -14.87 8.45 -11.08
C THR A 196 -15.35 8.47 -9.63
N PRO A 197 -15.13 9.56 -8.87
CA PRO A 197 -15.67 9.66 -7.52
C PRO A 197 -17.20 9.49 -7.48
N GLU A 198 -17.93 10.00 -8.49
CA GLU A 198 -19.37 9.78 -8.60
C GLU A 198 -19.72 8.30 -8.74
N GLU A 199 -19.02 7.56 -9.60
CA GLU A 199 -19.23 6.12 -9.79
C GLU A 199 -18.99 5.33 -8.50
N VAL A 200 -17.93 5.69 -7.77
CA VAL A 200 -17.65 5.11 -6.45
C VAL A 200 -18.82 5.37 -5.49
N GLY A 201 -19.36 6.59 -5.49
CA GLY A 201 -20.51 6.93 -4.67
C GLY A 201 -21.77 6.15 -5.05
N LEU A 202 -22.03 5.99 -6.35
CA LEU A 202 -23.17 5.21 -6.86
C LEU A 202 -23.06 3.72 -6.51
N ILE A 203 -21.84 3.16 -6.53
CA ILE A 203 -21.60 1.79 -6.08
C ILE A 203 -21.99 1.63 -4.62
N LEU A 204 -21.48 2.51 -3.75
CA LEU A 204 -21.77 2.47 -2.32
C LEU A 204 -23.27 2.64 -2.02
N ARG A 205 -23.96 3.57 -2.70
CA ARG A 205 -25.42 3.72 -2.56
C ARG A 205 -26.16 2.44 -2.95
N SER A 206 -25.79 1.82 -4.06
CA SER A 206 -26.43 0.57 -4.53
C SER A 206 -26.20 -0.60 -3.55
N MET A 207 -25.08 -0.58 -2.83
CA MET A 207 -24.74 -1.55 -1.78
C MET A 207 -25.41 -1.27 -0.43
N GLY A 208 -26.16 -0.18 -0.29
CA GLY A 208 -26.93 0.16 0.91
C GLY A 208 -26.25 1.14 1.87
N PHE A 209 -25.10 1.69 1.51
CA PHE A 209 -24.51 2.81 2.28
C PHE A 209 -25.33 4.08 2.05
N ASP A 210 -25.49 4.89 3.09
CA ASP A 210 -26.23 6.15 3.02
C ASP A 210 -25.38 7.37 3.42
N ASN A 211 -25.99 8.56 3.45
CA ASN A 211 -25.30 9.81 3.76
C ASN A 211 -24.77 9.89 5.22
N SER A 212 -25.15 8.96 6.09
CA SER A 212 -24.66 8.87 7.46
C SER A 212 -23.33 8.11 7.56
N THR A 213 -22.95 7.38 6.50
CA THR A 213 -21.67 6.67 6.39
C THR A 213 -20.50 7.62 6.56
N ARG A 214 -19.62 7.34 7.53
CA ARG A 214 -18.33 8.04 7.68
C ARG A 214 -17.30 7.42 6.78
N ILE A 215 -16.65 8.25 5.97
CA ILE A 215 -15.67 7.82 4.98
C ILE A 215 -14.36 8.54 5.24
N TYR A 216 -13.30 7.77 5.46
CA TYR A 216 -11.93 8.24 5.37
C TYR A 216 -11.42 8.10 3.93
N LEU A 217 -10.98 9.19 3.32
CA LEU A 217 -10.49 9.21 1.94
C LEU A 217 -8.96 9.31 1.89
N ALA A 218 -8.33 8.21 1.49
CA ALA A 218 -6.92 8.18 1.13
C ALA A 218 -6.77 8.46 -0.37
N ALA A 219 -6.27 9.63 -0.72
CA ALA A 219 -6.06 10.04 -2.11
C ALA A 219 -4.95 11.08 -2.20
N GLY A 220 -4.19 11.07 -3.31
CA GLY A 220 -3.33 12.19 -3.67
C GLY A 220 -4.13 13.36 -4.27
N ASP A 221 -3.47 14.20 -5.05
CA ASP A 221 -4.14 15.31 -5.74
C ASP A 221 -5.04 14.80 -6.88
N LEU A 222 -6.36 14.87 -6.67
CA LEU A 222 -7.35 14.46 -7.67
C LEU A 222 -7.34 15.41 -8.87
N PHE A 223 -7.16 14.86 -10.06
CA PHE A 223 -7.21 15.63 -11.28
C PHE A 223 -8.66 16.01 -11.64
N GLY A 224 -8.90 17.29 -11.92
CA GLY A 224 -10.24 17.87 -12.09
C GLY A 224 -10.94 18.28 -10.79
N GLY A 225 -10.34 17.97 -9.62
CA GLY A 225 -10.71 18.51 -8.31
C GLY A 225 -12.20 18.48 -7.97
N GLU A 226 -12.74 19.64 -7.56
CA GLU A 226 -14.13 19.78 -7.09
C GLU A 226 -15.19 19.39 -8.13
N ARG A 227 -14.88 19.44 -9.43
CA ARG A 227 -15.83 18.99 -10.48
C ARG A 227 -16.22 17.53 -10.29
N PHE A 228 -15.26 16.69 -9.92
CA PHE A 228 -15.48 15.27 -9.68
C PHE A 228 -15.83 14.95 -8.22
N MET A 229 -15.34 15.73 -7.26
CA MET A 229 -15.62 15.48 -5.84
C MET A 229 -16.99 15.96 -5.36
N LYS A 230 -17.54 17.01 -5.98
CA LYS A 230 -18.83 17.58 -5.55
C LYS A 230 -19.98 16.55 -5.60
N PRO A 231 -20.18 15.75 -6.67
CA PRO A 231 -21.20 14.70 -6.68
C PRO A 231 -21.00 13.65 -5.58
N PHE A 232 -19.75 13.21 -5.36
CA PHE A 232 -19.44 12.23 -4.32
C PHE A 232 -19.75 12.77 -2.92
N ARG A 233 -19.35 14.00 -2.61
CA ARG A 233 -19.61 14.65 -1.32
C ARG A 233 -21.10 14.92 -1.08
N ALA A 234 -21.88 15.14 -2.14
CA ALA A 234 -23.33 15.24 -2.04
C ALA A 234 -23.97 13.90 -1.62
N LEU A 235 -23.42 12.77 -2.09
CA LEU A 235 -23.88 11.44 -1.68
C LEU A 235 -23.42 11.09 -0.25
N PHE A 236 -22.18 11.47 0.10
CA PHE A 236 -21.52 11.14 1.37
C PHE A 236 -20.86 12.40 1.99
N PRO A 237 -21.61 13.18 2.79
CA PRO A 237 -21.12 14.44 3.34
C PRO A 237 -20.12 14.27 4.50
N ARG A 238 -20.08 13.11 5.16
CA ARG A 238 -19.15 12.80 6.26
C ARG A 238 -17.85 12.22 5.72
N LEU A 239 -17.09 13.09 5.04
CA LEU A 239 -15.87 12.75 4.34
C LEU A 239 -14.67 13.41 5.02
N GLU A 240 -13.72 12.60 5.49
CA GLU A 240 -12.53 13.05 6.22
C GLU A 240 -11.25 12.45 5.62
N ASN A 241 -10.10 13.05 5.91
CA ASN A 241 -8.77 12.55 5.59
C ASN A 241 -7.78 12.93 6.71
N HIS A 242 -6.51 12.52 6.62
CA HIS A 242 -5.53 12.83 7.67
C HIS A 242 -5.43 14.33 7.98
N SER A 243 -5.62 15.20 6.98
CA SER A 243 -5.51 16.66 7.14
C SER A 243 -6.74 17.27 7.82
N SER A 244 -7.92 16.67 7.67
CA SER A 244 -9.16 17.18 8.28
C SER A 244 -9.37 16.68 9.71
N VAL A 245 -8.83 15.50 10.07
CA VAL A 245 -9.00 14.89 11.41
C VAL A 245 -7.98 15.41 12.42
N GLU A 246 -6.77 15.71 11.96
CA GLU A 246 -5.67 16.24 12.78
C GLU A 246 -5.22 17.60 12.24
N SER A 247 -5.84 18.67 12.71
CA SER A 247 -5.66 20.03 12.18
C SER A 247 -4.59 20.85 12.91
N SER A 248 -3.73 20.26 13.75
CA SER A 248 -2.65 21.04 14.37
C SER A 248 -1.58 21.36 13.32
N GLU A 249 -1.18 22.62 13.23
CA GLU A 249 -0.23 23.11 12.21
C GLU A 249 1.09 22.32 12.23
N GLU A 250 1.54 21.91 13.42
CA GLU A 250 2.73 21.07 13.64
C GLU A 250 2.58 19.64 13.08
N LEU A 251 1.38 19.04 13.13
CA LEU A 251 1.13 17.72 12.56
C LEU A 251 0.94 17.78 11.04
N VAL A 252 0.34 18.84 10.51
CA VAL A 252 0.18 19.04 9.06
C VAL A 252 1.54 19.15 8.35
N GLU A 253 2.56 19.74 8.99
CA GLU A 253 3.93 19.72 8.46
C GLU A 253 4.58 18.34 8.53
N ASN A 254 4.30 17.57 9.60
CA ASN A 254 4.84 16.22 9.81
C ASN A 254 4.16 15.14 8.94
N VAL A 255 2.98 15.39 8.37
CA VAL A 255 2.19 14.42 7.59
C VAL A 255 2.25 14.72 6.07
N ARG A 256 3.18 15.56 5.61
CA ARG A 256 3.36 15.80 4.17
C ARG A 256 4.02 14.61 3.47
N GLY A 257 3.78 14.49 2.16
CA GLY A 257 4.51 13.57 1.30
C GLY A 257 4.27 12.09 1.61
N VAL A 258 5.35 11.33 1.69
CA VAL A 258 5.31 9.89 1.90
C VAL A 258 4.88 9.55 3.32
N THR A 259 5.15 10.42 4.29
CA THR A 259 4.65 10.26 5.66
C THR A 259 3.12 10.28 5.70
N GLY A 260 2.47 11.19 4.96
CA GLY A 260 1.01 11.20 4.80
C GLY A 260 0.46 9.93 4.17
N SER A 261 1.14 9.40 3.14
CA SER A 261 0.77 8.12 2.54
C SER A 261 0.91 6.95 3.51
N ALA A 262 1.90 6.97 4.40
CA ALA A 262 2.07 5.94 5.43
C ALA A 262 0.96 6.02 6.49
N VAL A 263 0.53 7.23 6.87
CA VAL A 263 -0.64 7.45 7.73
C VAL A 263 -1.91 6.93 7.07
N ASP A 264 -2.16 7.31 5.81
CA ASP A 264 -3.30 6.82 5.03
C ASP A 264 -3.34 5.29 4.95
N TYR A 265 -2.18 4.65 4.76
CA TYR A 265 -2.07 3.20 4.73
C TYR A 265 -2.52 2.57 6.04
N MET A 266 -2.06 3.10 7.18
CA MET A 266 -2.42 2.59 8.50
C MET A 266 -3.88 2.83 8.86
N VAL A 267 -4.42 4.02 8.56
CA VAL A 267 -5.85 4.30 8.78
C VAL A 267 -6.71 3.36 7.94
N CYS A 268 -6.32 3.12 6.68
CA CYS A 268 -7.05 2.17 5.82
C CYS A 268 -6.85 0.70 6.22
N LEU A 269 -5.75 0.34 6.86
CA LEU A 269 -5.55 -1.01 7.42
C LEU A 269 -6.51 -1.25 8.59
N LEU A 270 -6.74 -0.22 9.40
CA LEU A 270 -7.50 -0.30 10.64
C LEU A 270 -9.00 0.02 10.48
N SER A 271 -9.43 0.57 9.34
CA SER A 271 -10.84 0.82 9.06
C SER A 271 -11.70 -0.45 9.08
N ASP A 272 -12.99 -0.30 9.37
CA ASP A 272 -13.92 -1.44 9.43
C ASP A 272 -14.09 -2.07 8.05
N ILE A 273 -14.21 -1.22 7.02
CA ILE A 273 -14.35 -1.60 5.61
C ILE A 273 -13.34 -0.81 4.79
N PHE A 274 -12.60 -1.48 3.91
CA PHE A 274 -11.73 -0.83 2.94
C PHE A 274 -12.25 -1.02 1.51
N MET A 275 -12.14 0.00 0.67
CA MET A 275 -12.49 -0.07 -0.76
C MET A 275 -11.39 0.59 -1.62
N PRO A 276 -10.61 -0.17 -2.40
CA PRO A 276 -9.77 0.40 -3.43
C PRO A 276 -10.61 0.71 -4.69
N THR A 277 -10.38 1.85 -5.33
CA THR A 277 -11.11 2.24 -6.55
C THR A 277 -10.38 1.86 -7.84
N TYR A 278 -9.16 1.35 -7.72
CA TYR A 278 -8.32 0.96 -8.85
C TYR A 278 -7.44 -0.25 -8.49
N ASP A 279 -7.57 -1.31 -9.27
CA ASP A 279 -6.85 -2.60 -9.15
C ASP A 279 -5.76 -2.78 -10.22
N GLY A 280 -5.35 -1.71 -10.92
CA GLY A 280 -4.16 -1.76 -11.78
C GLY A 280 -2.85 -1.67 -10.97
N PRO A 281 -1.75 -1.11 -11.51
CA PRO A 281 -0.46 -1.07 -10.80
C PRO A 281 -0.47 -0.05 -9.64
N SER A 282 -1.30 -0.28 -8.61
CA SER A 282 -1.28 0.45 -7.35
C SER A 282 -0.64 -0.42 -6.27
N ASN A 283 0.62 -0.15 -5.95
CA ASN A 283 1.32 -0.85 -4.87
C ASN A 283 0.64 -0.59 -3.51
N PHE A 284 0.05 0.59 -3.31
CA PHE A 284 -0.69 0.93 -2.08
C PHE A 284 -1.86 -0.02 -1.86
N ALA A 285 -2.79 -0.08 -2.83
CA ALA A 285 -3.99 -0.91 -2.69
C ALA A 285 -3.64 -2.39 -2.59
N ASN A 286 -2.72 -2.88 -3.43
CA ASN A 286 -2.32 -4.28 -3.44
C ASN A 286 -1.70 -4.70 -2.10
N ASN A 287 -0.69 -3.98 -1.60
CA ASN A 287 -0.08 -4.30 -0.32
C ASN A 287 -1.09 -4.24 0.83
N LEU A 288 -1.98 -3.24 0.81
CA LEU A 288 -2.98 -3.07 1.85
C LEU A 288 -4.03 -4.19 1.86
N LEU A 289 -4.43 -4.68 0.69
CA LEU A 289 -5.31 -5.85 0.56
C LEU A 289 -4.67 -7.09 1.22
N GLY A 290 -3.42 -7.39 0.88
CA GLY A 290 -2.70 -8.51 1.49
C GLY A 290 -2.47 -8.31 2.99
N HIS A 291 -2.26 -7.08 3.44
CA HIS A 291 -2.07 -6.77 4.85
C HIS A 291 -3.38 -6.93 5.65
N ARG A 292 -4.51 -6.49 5.10
CA ARG A 292 -5.86 -6.70 5.68
C ARG A 292 -6.24 -8.18 5.69
N LEU A 293 -5.85 -8.95 4.67
CA LEU A 293 -5.98 -10.40 4.64
C LEU A 293 -5.20 -11.04 5.79
N TYR A 294 -3.92 -10.66 5.94
CA TYR A 294 -3.02 -11.15 6.99
C TYR A 294 -3.50 -10.81 8.40
N TYR A 295 -4.04 -9.60 8.61
CA TYR A 295 -4.60 -9.13 9.88
C TYR A 295 -6.06 -9.56 10.10
N GLY A 296 -6.35 -10.84 9.83
CA GLY A 296 -7.64 -11.46 10.17
C GLY A 296 -8.75 -11.24 9.15
N PHE A 297 -8.44 -11.30 7.86
CA PHE A 297 -9.43 -11.27 6.77
C PHE A 297 -10.37 -10.05 6.86
N ARG A 298 -9.80 -8.86 7.15
CA ARG A 298 -10.59 -7.65 7.37
C ARG A 298 -11.42 -7.31 6.15
N THR A 299 -12.65 -6.87 6.38
CA THR A 299 -13.64 -6.64 5.33
C THR A 299 -13.13 -5.68 4.27
N THR A 300 -13.16 -6.12 3.01
CA THR A 300 -12.72 -5.32 1.87
C THR A 300 -13.70 -5.46 0.71
N ILE A 301 -14.22 -4.35 0.23
CA ILE A 301 -15.11 -4.28 -0.93
C ILE A 301 -14.26 -3.94 -2.16
N ARG A 302 -14.12 -4.88 -3.10
CA ARG A 302 -13.34 -4.69 -4.34
C ARG A 302 -14.27 -4.60 -5.55
N PRO A 303 -14.47 -3.42 -6.15
CA PRO A 303 -15.27 -3.30 -7.37
C PRO A 303 -14.64 -4.06 -8.53
N ASP A 304 -15.40 -4.96 -9.15
CA ASP A 304 -15.02 -5.53 -10.45
C ASP A 304 -15.29 -4.50 -11.55
N ARG A 305 -14.30 -3.66 -11.83
CA ARG A 305 -14.42 -2.58 -12.81
C ARG A 305 -14.78 -3.08 -14.21
N LYS A 306 -14.39 -4.31 -14.56
CA LYS A 306 -14.70 -4.90 -15.87
C LYS A 306 -16.17 -5.32 -15.93
N ALA A 307 -16.68 -5.95 -14.88
CA ALA A 307 -18.10 -6.32 -14.79
C ALA A 307 -19.02 -5.09 -14.60
N LEU A 308 -18.52 -4.03 -13.95
CA LEU A 308 -19.26 -2.77 -13.76
C LEU A 308 -19.28 -1.87 -15.00
N ALA A 309 -18.27 -1.97 -15.88
CA ALA A 309 -18.15 -1.15 -17.07
C ALA A 309 -19.42 -1.08 -17.95
N PRO A 310 -20.06 -2.19 -18.36
CA PRO A 310 -21.29 -2.12 -19.16
C PRO A 310 -22.43 -1.38 -18.45
N ILE A 311 -22.54 -1.52 -17.13
CA ILE A 311 -23.59 -0.86 -16.34
C ILE A 311 -23.42 0.67 -16.37
N PHE A 312 -22.18 1.14 -16.21
CA PHE A 312 -21.91 2.58 -16.28
C PHE A 312 -21.99 3.13 -17.71
N ILE A 313 -21.56 2.37 -18.72
CA ILE A 313 -21.74 2.76 -20.12
C ILE A 313 -23.24 2.88 -20.46
N ASP A 314 -24.07 1.96 -19.99
CA ASP A 314 -25.52 2.03 -20.17
C ASP A 314 -26.10 3.28 -19.52
N ARG A 315 -25.67 3.59 -18.29
CA ARG A 315 -26.06 4.79 -17.58
C ARG A 315 -25.61 6.08 -18.29
N GLU A 316 -24.39 6.12 -18.83
CA GLU A 316 -23.87 7.24 -19.65
C GLU A 316 -24.74 7.46 -20.90
N ASN A 317 -25.30 6.39 -21.47
CA ASN A 317 -26.23 6.43 -22.60
C ASN A 317 -27.71 6.65 -22.19
N GLY A 318 -27.97 6.99 -20.93
CA GLY A 318 -29.32 7.30 -20.43
C GLY A 318 -30.16 6.07 -20.04
N ARG A 319 -29.60 4.85 -20.04
CA ARG A 319 -30.29 3.63 -19.58
C ARG A 319 -30.07 3.44 -18.09
N THR A 320 -31.10 3.72 -17.28
CA THR A 320 -31.01 3.67 -15.80
C THR A 320 -31.86 2.59 -15.13
N THR A 321 -32.74 1.93 -15.88
CA THR A 321 -33.61 0.87 -15.36
C THR A 321 -32.80 -0.29 -14.80
N GLY A 322 -33.03 -0.63 -13.53
CA GLY A 322 -32.36 -1.76 -12.85
C GLY A 322 -30.88 -1.51 -12.51
N PHE A 323 -30.43 -0.25 -12.51
CA PHE A 323 -29.03 0.10 -12.25
C PHE A 323 -28.54 -0.41 -10.88
N GLU A 324 -29.29 -0.13 -9.81
CA GLU A 324 -28.87 -0.52 -8.45
C GLU A 324 -28.80 -2.04 -8.28
N GLU A 325 -29.79 -2.77 -8.81
CA GLU A 325 -29.80 -4.24 -8.79
C GLU A 325 -28.62 -4.83 -9.58
N ALA A 326 -28.28 -4.25 -10.72
CA ALA A 326 -27.15 -4.68 -11.54
C ALA A 326 -25.82 -4.48 -10.80
N ILE A 327 -25.61 -3.31 -10.18
CA ILE A 327 -24.43 -3.03 -9.35
C ILE A 327 -24.36 -4.03 -8.19
N ARG A 328 -25.46 -4.21 -7.45
CA ARG A 328 -25.51 -5.10 -6.28
C ARG A 328 -25.17 -6.54 -6.67
N ARG A 329 -25.68 -7.04 -7.81
CA ARG A 329 -25.36 -8.37 -8.33
C ARG A 329 -23.86 -8.55 -8.59
N VAL A 330 -23.21 -7.56 -9.19
CA VAL A 330 -21.75 -7.60 -9.43
C VAL A 330 -20.98 -7.59 -8.11
N MET A 331 -21.35 -6.70 -7.20
CA MET A 331 -20.64 -6.55 -5.92
C MET A 331 -20.79 -7.77 -4.99
N LEU A 332 -21.95 -8.44 -4.98
CA LEU A 332 -22.19 -9.66 -4.20
C LEU A 332 -21.37 -10.87 -4.65
N GLY A 333 -20.82 -10.84 -5.88
CA GLY A 333 -19.92 -11.89 -6.37
C GLY A 333 -18.49 -11.80 -5.82
N THR A 334 -18.20 -10.86 -4.93
CA THR A 334 -16.86 -10.64 -4.36
C THR A 334 -16.68 -11.35 -3.01
N HIS A 335 -15.43 -11.61 -2.61
CA HIS A 335 -15.14 -12.34 -1.36
C HIS A 335 -15.24 -11.49 -0.08
N PHE A 336 -15.49 -10.18 -0.18
CA PHE A 336 -15.59 -9.25 0.95
C PHE A 336 -14.44 -9.29 1.97
N GLY A 337 -13.22 -9.64 1.54
CA GLY A 337 -12.05 -9.82 2.43
C GLY A 337 -11.83 -11.25 2.91
N GLY A 338 -12.74 -12.18 2.60
CA GLY A 338 -12.59 -13.60 2.88
C GLY A 338 -11.44 -14.27 2.08
N PRO A 339 -10.94 -15.42 2.59
CA PRO A 339 -9.90 -16.17 1.93
C PRO A 339 -10.36 -16.68 0.57
N HIS A 340 -9.45 -16.66 -0.40
CA HIS A 340 -9.63 -17.26 -1.72
C HIS A 340 -8.26 -17.70 -2.23
N ASP A 341 -8.26 -18.74 -3.06
CA ASP A 341 -7.03 -19.22 -3.67
C ASP A 341 -6.46 -18.14 -4.58
N ARG A 342 -5.16 -17.86 -4.43
CA ARG A 342 -4.45 -16.96 -5.34
C ARG A 342 -4.41 -17.60 -6.72
N ILE A 343 -4.98 -16.91 -7.71
CA ILE A 343 -4.99 -17.35 -9.11
C ILE A 343 -4.12 -16.40 -9.93
N SER A 344 -3.08 -16.94 -10.59
CA SER A 344 -2.22 -16.17 -11.48
C SER A 344 -3.05 -15.40 -12.53
N PRO A 345 -2.81 -14.09 -12.72
CA PRO A 345 -1.63 -13.33 -12.31
C PRO A 345 -1.80 -12.51 -11.01
N GLU A 346 -2.66 -12.91 -10.08
CA GLU A 346 -2.77 -12.24 -8.77
C GLU A 346 -1.42 -12.29 -8.03
N SER A 347 -1.03 -11.15 -7.45
CA SER A 347 0.26 -11.00 -6.77
C SER A 347 0.19 -11.55 -5.36
N PHE A 348 1.30 -12.14 -4.89
CA PHE A 348 1.48 -12.53 -3.49
C PHE A 348 1.24 -11.37 -2.51
N TYR A 349 1.61 -10.14 -2.91
CA TYR A 349 1.43 -8.97 -2.06
C TYR A 349 -0.03 -8.56 -1.90
N THR A 350 -0.88 -8.91 -2.89
CA THR A 350 -2.33 -8.73 -2.82
C THR A 350 -3.00 -9.87 -2.06
N ASN A 351 -2.54 -11.10 -2.27
CA ASN A 351 -3.07 -12.30 -1.65
C ASN A 351 -1.94 -13.24 -1.25
N SER A 352 -1.56 -13.22 0.02
CA SER A 352 -0.48 -14.05 0.55
C SER A 352 -0.96 -15.41 1.09
N TRP A 353 -2.22 -15.75 0.82
CA TRP A 353 -2.77 -17.07 1.12
C TRP A 353 -2.34 -18.10 0.05
N PRO A 354 -1.94 -19.31 0.44
CA PRO A 354 -1.88 -19.81 1.82
C PRO A 354 -0.53 -19.59 2.53
N GLU A 355 0.50 -19.08 1.87
CA GLU A 355 1.89 -19.18 2.35
C GLU A 355 2.18 -18.44 3.65
N CYS A 356 1.48 -17.34 3.93
CA CYS A 356 1.64 -16.58 5.16
C CYS A 356 0.74 -17.03 6.30
N PHE A 357 -0.03 -18.09 6.09
CA PHE A 357 -1.00 -18.59 7.06
C PHE A 357 -0.65 -20.01 7.44
N CYS A 358 -0.86 -20.30 8.71
CA CYS A 358 -0.88 -21.67 9.16
C CYS A 358 -2.10 -22.40 8.56
N GLN A 359 -2.01 -23.71 8.45
CA GLN A 359 -3.05 -24.57 7.93
C GLN A 359 -3.67 -25.37 9.09
N MET A 360 -4.99 -25.46 9.11
CA MET A 360 -5.72 -26.26 10.11
C MET A 360 -5.47 -27.76 9.94
N SER A 361 -5.22 -28.20 8.70
CA SER A 361 -4.96 -29.61 8.35
C SER A 361 -3.80 -29.69 7.34
N PRO A 362 -2.56 -29.43 7.76
CA PRO A 362 -1.43 -29.40 6.85
C PRO A 362 -0.97 -30.80 6.45
N LYS A 363 -0.37 -30.89 5.26
CA LYS A 363 0.46 -32.06 4.90
C LYS A 363 1.79 -32.07 5.66
N ASN A 364 2.34 -30.91 5.95
CA ASN A 364 3.59 -30.73 6.71
C ASN A 364 3.27 -30.25 8.13
N PRO A 365 3.65 -30.99 9.20
CA PRO A 365 3.38 -30.60 10.58
C PRO A 365 3.86 -29.19 10.96
N ALA A 366 4.93 -28.69 10.30
CA ALA A 366 5.47 -27.36 10.55
C ALA A 366 4.52 -26.22 10.13
N ASP A 367 3.53 -26.51 9.29
CA ASP A 367 2.57 -25.52 8.81
C ASP A 367 1.27 -25.55 9.64
N LYS A 368 1.19 -26.38 10.69
CA LYS A 368 -0.02 -26.51 11.50
C LYS A 368 -0.30 -25.25 12.30
N CYS A 369 -1.55 -24.80 12.32
CA CYS A 369 -1.96 -23.70 13.19
C CYS A 369 -1.70 -24.03 14.67
N PRO A 370 -1.17 -23.06 15.45
CA PRO A 370 -1.13 -23.17 16.89
C PRO A 370 -2.55 -23.47 17.42
N PRO A 371 -2.66 -24.29 18.49
CA PRO A 371 -3.96 -24.64 19.06
C PRO A 371 -4.68 -23.45 19.73
N ASP A 372 -3.93 -22.39 20.08
CA ASP A 372 -4.45 -21.21 20.77
C ASP A 372 -4.92 -20.12 19.80
N ASN A 373 -5.89 -19.32 20.23
CA ASN A 373 -6.54 -18.29 19.41
C ASN A 373 -5.56 -17.15 19.07
N VAL A 374 -4.95 -17.22 17.89
CA VAL A 374 -3.95 -16.28 17.35
C VAL A 374 -4.40 -14.81 17.43
N LEU A 375 -5.70 -14.54 17.45
CA LEU A 375 -6.28 -13.19 17.59
C LEU A 375 -5.96 -12.53 18.96
N GLU A 376 -5.84 -13.30 20.04
CA GLU A 376 -5.48 -12.76 21.36
C GLU A 376 -4.01 -12.30 21.39
N ILE A 377 -3.12 -13.01 20.68
CA ILE A 377 -1.69 -12.69 20.61
C ILE A 377 -1.45 -11.41 19.77
N LEU A 378 -2.16 -11.25 18.65
CA LEU A 378 -2.02 -10.07 17.78
C LEU A 378 -2.53 -8.78 18.44
N ASN A 379 -3.64 -8.84 19.19
CA ASN A 379 -4.10 -7.72 20.00
C ASN A 379 -3.09 -7.42 21.13
N GLY A 380 -2.51 -8.45 21.76
CA GLY A 380 -1.47 -8.31 22.77
C GLY A 380 -0.24 -7.55 22.25
N GLN A 381 0.27 -7.87 21.05
CA GLN A 381 1.45 -7.19 20.49
C GLN A 381 1.20 -5.74 20.06
N LEU A 382 -0.02 -5.41 19.63
CA LEU A 382 -0.42 -4.02 19.38
C LEU A 382 -0.50 -3.23 20.68
N VAL A 383 -1.00 -3.84 21.75
CA VAL A 383 -1.10 -3.22 23.09
C VAL A 383 0.26 -3.15 23.81
N GLU A 384 1.12 -4.17 23.71
CA GLU A 384 2.46 -4.17 24.30
C GLU A 384 3.33 -3.04 23.73
N SER A 385 3.19 -2.76 22.43
CA SER A 385 3.84 -1.62 21.78
C SER A 385 3.32 -0.25 22.24
N GLN A 386 2.11 -0.19 22.82
CA GLN A 386 1.59 1.00 23.48
C GLN A 386 2.17 1.14 24.89
N THR A 387 2.25 0.05 25.66
CA THR A 387 2.77 0.08 27.05
C THR A 387 4.28 0.32 27.15
N GLU A 388 5.09 -0.17 26.20
CA GLU A 388 6.53 0.13 26.19
C GLU A 388 6.82 1.62 25.94
N ASN A 389 5.96 2.32 25.18
CA ASN A 389 6.09 3.76 24.94
C ASN A 389 5.67 4.61 26.16
N ASP A 390 4.71 4.17 26.98
CA ASP A 390 4.28 4.90 28.18
C ASP A 390 5.30 4.76 29.33
N LEU A 391 6.01 3.64 29.40
CA LEU A 391 7.07 3.43 30.40
C LEU A 391 8.28 4.35 30.17
N ASP A 392 8.64 4.62 28.92
CA ASP A 392 9.79 5.48 28.56
C ASP A 392 9.52 6.99 28.77
N VAL A 393 8.25 7.40 28.81
CA VAL A 393 7.85 8.79 29.15
C VAL A 393 7.82 9.00 30.66
N SER A 394 7.53 7.95 31.44
CA SER A 394 7.45 8.04 32.91
C SER A 394 8.82 8.13 33.60
N THR A 395 9.90 7.62 32.98
CA THR A 395 11.26 7.62 33.53
C THR A 395 12.02 8.93 33.31
N GLN A 396 11.58 9.82 32.40
CA GLN A 396 12.21 11.12 32.18
C GLN A 396 11.70 12.26 33.07
N SER A 397 10.63 12.06 33.85
CA SER A 397 10.03 13.13 34.68
C SER A 397 10.48 13.18 36.14
N ASN A 398 11.34 12.26 36.61
CA ASN A 398 11.76 12.15 38.02
C ASN A 398 13.27 12.31 38.26
N SER A 399 13.93 13.27 37.61
CA SER A 399 15.31 13.63 37.96
C SER A 399 15.62 15.10 37.71
N THR A 400 15.16 15.96 38.62
CA THR A 400 15.76 17.28 38.87
C THR A 400 15.92 17.51 40.37
N THR A 401 17.08 17.03 40.83
CA THR A 401 17.96 17.51 41.90
C THR A 401 17.55 18.78 42.64
N SER A 402 17.26 18.64 43.94
CA SER A 402 17.32 19.74 44.91
C SER A 402 18.76 19.86 45.45
N VAL A 403 19.48 20.91 45.04
CA VAL A 403 20.75 21.30 45.67
C VAL A 403 20.45 22.33 46.76
N ARG A 404 20.77 21.98 48.02
CA ARG A 404 20.78 22.88 49.18
C ARG A 404 22.16 23.53 49.30
N ARG A 405 22.13 24.85 49.53
CA ARG A 405 23.12 25.78 50.13
C ARG A 405 24.60 25.59 49.82
#